data_AF-A0A0S7Y0U4-F1
#
_entry.id   AF-A0A0S7Y0U4-F1
#
_cell.length_a   1.000
_cell.length_b   1.000
_cell.length_c   1.000
_cell.angle_alpha   90.00
_cell.angle_beta   90.00
_cell.angle_gamma   90.00
#
_symmetry.space_group_name_H-M   'P 1'
#
loop_
_entity.id
_entity.type
_entity.pdbx_description
1 polymer ?
#
loop_
_entity_poly.entity_id
_entity_poly.type
_entity_poly.pdbx_seq_one_letter_code
_entity_poly.pdbx_strand_id
1 'polypeptide(L)'
;MKAVIIAGGLGTRLRPLTYNTPKPIVPVANRPFVVHQIEHLVKHGVDEVILNLHYLSHEIKKILDDGREWGIKIHYSIEEHPLGTAGAVKNAEKYFGKDPMVIFNGDILTDINISKVVTFHREKGASVTLTLTEVEDPTSFGLILTDKAGRVTKFIEKPSWDMVTAKTINAGIYVVDPNIFDEVPRGEEHSFERELYPSLLEKGLPIFGYLSHAYWIDIGNPEKYKEVHQAILRGEVAVKISGTRIDGKFWLGRETHPDPSVRFMGPSIIGERVRLGKETEIKDYVVVGDRVSIGEHCSLDRAIIWKGTKIGNHASLSDCILGHDCVIEDEVAIDRGVVLADGSVIKKGTRVTS
;
A
#
# COMPACT_ATOMS: atom_id res chain seq x y z
N MET A 1 20.11 -5.14 8.56
CA MET A 1 19.90 -3.83 7.89
C MET A 1 18.63 -3.22 8.42
N LYS A 2 18.59 -1.91 8.72
CA LYS A 2 17.40 -1.25 9.26
C LYS A 2 16.55 -0.60 8.17
N ALA A 3 15.24 -0.56 8.39
CA ALA A 3 14.32 0.20 7.56
C ALA A 3 13.34 1.03 8.39
N VAL A 4 12.92 2.19 7.89
CA VAL A 4 11.84 3.00 8.45
C VAL A 4 10.67 3.00 7.46
N ILE A 5 9.47 2.64 7.91
CA ILE A 5 8.24 2.78 7.13
C ILE A 5 7.47 4.01 7.63
N ILE A 6 7.21 4.95 6.74
CA ILE A 6 6.49 6.19 7.05
C ILE A 6 4.99 5.95 6.90
N ALA A 7 4.32 5.75 8.03
CA ALA A 7 2.94 5.27 8.11
C ALA A 7 2.05 6.16 9.00
N GLY A 8 2.43 7.43 9.19
CA GLY A 8 1.73 8.40 10.04
C GLY A 8 0.56 9.15 9.38
N GLY A 9 0.37 8.99 8.07
CA GLY A 9 -0.68 9.74 7.35
C GLY A 9 -2.10 9.34 7.75
N LEU A 10 -3.02 10.32 7.73
CA LEU A 10 -4.46 10.12 8.04
C LEU A 10 -5.22 9.29 6.98
N GLY A 11 -4.59 8.99 5.83
CA GLY A 11 -5.23 8.21 4.76
C GLY A 11 -6.47 8.85 4.14
N THR A 12 -6.62 10.18 4.20
CA THR A 12 -7.87 10.88 3.86
C THR A 12 -8.35 10.66 2.44
N ARG A 13 -7.44 10.47 1.48
CA ARG A 13 -7.75 10.20 0.06
C ARG A 13 -8.41 8.83 -0.18
N LEU A 14 -8.29 7.89 0.76
CA LEU A 14 -8.96 6.59 0.72
C LEU A 14 -10.29 6.58 1.50
N ARG A 15 -10.71 7.71 2.06
CA ARG A 15 -12.03 7.78 2.70
C ARG A 15 -13.12 7.45 1.68
N PRO A 16 -14.17 6.71 2.08
CA PRO A 16 -14.53 6.40 3.46
C PRO A 16 -13.83 5.19 4.12
N LEU A 17 -13.02 4.43 3.39
CA LEU A 17 -12.40 3.17 3.88
C LEU A 17 -11.49 3.36 5.09
N THR A 18 -10.91 4.55 5.22
CA THR A 18 -9.93 4.89 6.26
C THR A 18 -10.50 5.64 7.45
N TYR A 19 -11.84 5.67 7.63
CA TYR A 19 -12.45 6.28 8.82
C TYR A 19 -12.19 5.47 10.10
N ASN A 20 -12.19 4.15 10.01
CA ASN A 20 -11.98 3.26 11.16
C ASN A 20 -10.81 2.29 10.97
N THR A 21 -10.21 2.29 9.77
CA THR A 21 -9.08 1.42 9.43
C THR A 21 -7.91 2.28 8.97
N PRO A 22 -6.79 2.37 9.72
CA PRO A 22 -5.65 3.18 9.28
C PRO A 22 -5.05 2.61 7.99
N LYS A 23 -4.58 3.48 7.09
CA LYS A 23 -4.05 3.13 5.76
C LYS A 23 -3.06 1.95 5.79
N PRO A 24 -2.10 1.85 6.73
CA PRO A 24 -1.14 0.75 6.75
C PRO A 24 -1.76 -0.65 6.90
N ILE A 25 -3.00 -0.77 7.37
CA ILE A 25 -3.67 -2.07 7.57
C ILE A 25 -4.94 -2.22 6.75
N VAL A 26 -5.19 -1.33 5.77
CA VAL A 26 -6.24 -1.60 4.78
C VAL A 26 -5.92 -2.93 4.09
N PRO A 27 -6.90 -3.83 3.91
CA PRO A 27 -6.62 -5.14 3.34
C PRO A 27 -6.15 -5.02 1.88
N VAL A 28 -5.03 -5.62 1.51
CA VAL A 28 -4.65 -5.85 0.13
C VAL A 28 -4.48 -7.35 -0.06
N ALA A 29 -5.24 -7.94 -0.97
CA ALA A 29 -5.35 -9.40 -1.11
C ALA A 29 -5.64 -10.11 0.23
N ASN A 30 -6.60 -9.57 0.99
CA ASN A 30 -7.02 -10.03 2.33
C ASN A 30 -5.94 -9.98 3.43
N ARG A 31 -4.83 -9.26 3.22
CA ARG A 31 -3.77 -9.11 4.22
C ARG A 31 -3.52 -7.62 4.51
N PRO A 32 -3.14 -7.24 5.73
CA PRO A 32 -2.84 -5.84 6.03
C PRO A 32 -1.74 -5.30 5.09
N PHE A 33 -1.94 -4.12 4.51
CA PHE A 33 -1.05 -3.57 3.49
C PHE A 33 0.44 -3.57 3.88
N VAL A 34 0.76 -3.09 5.08
CA VAL A 34 2.11 -2.97 5.62
C VAL A 34 2.84 -4.32 5.72
N VAL A 35 2.11 -5.43 5.81
CA VAL A 35 2.71 -6.77 5.84
C VAL A 35 3.40 -7.08 4.52
N HIS A 36 2.86 -6.64 3.38
CA HIS A 36 3.51 -6.81 2.07
C HIS A 36 4.84 -6.04 2.01
N GLN A 37 4.90 -4.84 2.61
CA GLN A 37 6.13 -4.05 2.69
C GLN A 37 7.16 -4.71 3.61
N ILE A 38 6.74 -5.22 4.77
CA ILE A 38 7.61 -5.94 5.70
C ILE A 38 8.20 -7.18 5.04
N GLU A 39 7.38 -8.02 4.41
CA GLU A 39 7.84 -9.23 3.72
C GLU A 39 8.82 -8.90 2.58
N HIS A 40 8.58 -7.82 1.84
CA HIS A 40 9.50 -7.34 0.81
C HIS A 40 10.85 -6.89 1.39
N LEU A 41 10.83 -6.13 2.49
CA LEU A 41 12.05 -5.71 3.19
C LEU A 41 12.84 -6.91 3.74
N VAL A 42 12.15 -7.88 4.37
CA VAL A 42 12.74 -9.10 4.91
C VAL A 42 13.42 -9.92 3.81
N LYS A 43 12.76 -10.08 2.66
CA LYS A 43 13.32 -10.74 1.47
C LYS A 43 14.65 -10.10 1.02
N HIS A 44 14.86 -8.82 1.32
CA HIS A 44 16.06 -8.05 0.98
C HIS A 44 17.06 -7.90 2.13
N GLY A 45 16.89 -8.63 3.24
CA GLY A 45 17.86 -8.70 4.35
C GLY A 45 17.69 -7.62 5.41
N VAL A 46 16.52 -6.98 5.48
CA VAL A 46 16.15 -6.13 6.62
C VAL A 46 15.81 -6.99 7.83
N ASP A 47 16.40 -6.66 8.97
CA ASP A 47 16.26 -7.40 10.25
C ASP A 47 15.58 -6.56 11.35
N GLU A 48 15.54 -5.23 11.18
CA GLU A 48 14.80 -4.32 12.05
C GLU A 48 13.99 -3.31 11.23
N VAL A 49 12.70 -3.18 11.55
CA VAL A 49 11.79 -2.19 10.94
C VAL A 49 11.33 -1.21 12.00
N ILE A 50 11.40 0.08 11.71
CA ILE A 50 10.81 1.14 12.51
C ILE A 50 9.55 1.64 11.82
N LEU A 51 8.42 1.58 12.50
CA LEU A 51 7.15 2.10 12.01
C LEU A 51 6.87 3.47 12.61
N ASN A 52 6.83 4.49 11.75
CA ASN A 52 6.42 5.83 12.13
C ASN A 52 4.91 5.93 12.03
N LEU A 53 4.23 6.06 13.15
CA LEU A 53 2.78 5.98 13.26
C LEU A 53 2.20 7.24 13.91
N HIS A 54 0.94 7.54 13.59
CA HIS A 54 0.18 8.60 14.26
C HIS A 54 -1.27 8.14 14.43
N TYR A 55 -2.03 8.11 13.33
CA TYR A 55 -3.45 7.77 13.32
C TYR A 55 -3.71 6.27 13.62
N LEU A 56 -4.58 6.00 14.61
CA LEU A 56 -5.01 4.65 15.03
C LEU A 56 -3.84 3.65 15.22
N SER A 57 -2.70 4.13 15.74
CA SER A 57 -1.46 3.34 15.88
C SER A 57 -1.61 2.06 16.72
N HIS A 58 -2.58 2.01 17.64
CA HIS A 58 -2.85 0.83 18.46
C HIS A 58 -3.38 -0.36 17.66
N GLU A 59 -4.19 -0.14 16.61
CA GLU A 59 -4.69 -1.22 15.74
C GLU A 59 -3.54 -1.85 14.95
N ILE A 60 -2.58 -1.03 14.50
CA ILE A 60 -1.39 -1.50 13.78
C ILE A 60 -0.51 -2.35 14.71
N LYS A 61 -0.26 -1.87 15.94
CA LYS A 61 0.52 -2.61 16.96
C LYS A 61 -0.09 -3.95 17.31
N LYS A 62 -1.42 -4.01 17.43
CA LYS A 62 -2.15 -5.24 17.74
C LYS A 62 -1.96 -6.33 16.68
N ILE A 63 -1.77 -5.94 15.43
CA ILE A 63 -1.59 -6.86 14.30
C ILE A 63 -0.12 -7.27 14.14
N LEU A 64 0.81 -6.33 14.25
CA LEU A 64 2.23 -6.58 13.96
C LEU A 64 3.05 -7.03 15.18
N ASP A 65 2.53 -6.83 16.39
CA ASP A 65 3.17 -7.16 17.67
C ASP A 65 4.64 -6.67 17.73
N ASP A 66 5.61 -7.56 17.89
CA ASP A 66 7.03 -7.22 17.96
C ASP A 66 7.83 -7.64 16.72
N GLY A 67 7.15 -8.15 15.68
CA GLY A 67 7.77 -8.56 14.41
C GLY A 67 8.27 -10.01 14.36
N ARG A 68 8.17 -10.78 15.45
CA ARG A 68 8.65 -12.18 15.50
C ARG A 68 8.04 -13.09 14.43
N GLU A 69 6.80 -12.83 14.01
CA GLU A 69 6.15 -13.57 12.92
C GLU A 69 6.97 -13.55 11.62
N TRP A 70 7.68 -12.46 11.36
CA TRP A 70 8.51 -12.26 10.16
C TRP A 70 10.01 -12.44 10.44
N GLY A 71 10.39 -12.90 11.63
CA GLY A 71 11.80 -13.09 12.00
C GLY A 71 12.60 -11.79 12.14
N ILE A 72 11.93 -10.65 12.36
CA ILE A 72 12.55 -9.33 12.52
C ILE A 72 12.14 -8.68 13.83
N LYS A 73 12.76 -7.55 14.17
CA LYS A 73 12.32 -6.67 15.25
C LYS A 73 11.54 -5.49 14.70
N ILE A 74 10.36 -5.23 15.24
CA ILE A 74 9.59 -4.03 14.94
C ILE A 74 9.70 -3.03 16.10
N HIS A 75 10.06 -1.79 15.78
CA HIS A 75 10.01 -0.65 16.68
C HIS A 75 8.89 0.30 16.26
N TYR A 76 8.29 0.98 17.23
CA TYR A 76 7.22 1.93 16.98
C TYR A 76 7.64 3.33 17.40
N SER A 77 7.68 4.25 16.45
CA SER A 77 7.82 5.68 16.68
C SER A 77 6.45 6.32 16.52
N ILE A 78 5.81 6.73 17.62
CA ILE A 78 4.49 7.36 17.57
C ILE A 78 4.65 8.88 17.66
N GLU A 79 4.02 9.57 16.74
CA GLU A 79 3.91 11.02 16.72
C GLU A 79 2.61 11.48 17.38
N GLU A 80 2.69 12.49 18.26
CA GLU A 80 1.52 13.14 18.85
C GLU A 80 0.85 14.11 17.85
N HIS A 81 1.66 14.74 17.00
CA HIS A 81 1.24 15.62 15.91
C HIS A 81 2.08 15.30 14.66
N PRO A 82 1.55 15.48 13.44
CA PRO A 82 2.30 15.18 12.22
C PRO A 82 3.61 15.98 12.14
N LEU A 83 4.74 15.28 12.00
CA LEU A 83 6.08 15.91 11.92
C LEU A 83 6.62 16.00 10.47
N GLY A 84 5.78 15.80 9.46
CA GLY A 84 6.25 15.71 8.07
C GLY A 84 7.07 14.44 7.81
N THR A 85 7.56 14.26 6.58
CA THR A 85 8.23 13.00 6.18
C THR A 85 9.62 12.83 6.82
N ALA A 86 10.45 13.88 6.82
CA ALA A 86 11.78 13.85 7.41
C ALA A 86 11.74 13.97 8.94
N GLY A 87 10.87 14.84 9.48
CA GLY A 87 10.71 15.01 10.93
C GLY A 87 10.16 13.75 11.61
N ALA A 88 9.24 13.03 10.94
CA ALA A 88 8.79 11.70 11.38
C ALA A 88 9.98 10.74 11.56
N VAL A 89 10.84 10.65 10.55
CA VAL A 89 12.01 9.76 10.57
C VAL A 89 13.01 10.22 11.65
N LYS A 90 13.26 11.53 11.78
CA LYS A 90 14.08 12.08 12.87
C LYS A 90 13.54 11.71 14.26
N ASN A 91 12.23 11.64 14.45
CA ASN A 91 11.64 11.23 15.74
C ASN A 91 12.01 9.78 16.14
N ALA A 92 12.32 8.94 15.15
CA ALA A 92 12.79 7.57 15.33
C ALA A 92 14.32 7.45 15.56
N GLU A 93 15.07 8.55 15.62
CA GLU A 93 16.54 8.57 15.63
C GLU A 93 17.18 7.68 16.71
N LYS A 94 16.53 7.54 17.87
CA LYS A 94 16.99 6.65 18.96
C LYS A 94 17.13 5.18 18.54
N TYR A 95 16.50 4.76 17.45
CA TYR A 95 16.58 3.41 16.90
C TYR A 95 17.59 3.27 15.76
N PHE A 96 18.24 4.36 15.35
CA PHE A 96 19.17 4.34 14.23
C PHE A 96 20.43 3.54 14.56
N GLY A 97 21.08 3.06 13.50
CA GLY A 97 22.44 2.52 13.56
C GLY A 97 23.43 3.51 12.96
N LYS A 98 24.65 3.04 12.71
CA LYS A 98 25.65 3.79 11.93
C LYS A 98 25.59 3.47 10.44
N ASP A 99 25.07 2.30 10.08
CA ASP A 99 24.96 1.85 8.70
C ASP A 99 23.80 2.54 7.97
N PRO A 100 23.87 2.61 6.61
CA PRO A 100 22.76 3.09 5.81
C PRO A 100 21.46 2.34 6.09
N MET A 101 20.35 3.06 6.04
CA MET A 101 19.01 2.53 6.26
C MET A 101 18.10 2.78 5.08
N VAL A 102 17.10 1.91 4.94
CA VAL A 102 16.04 2.06 3.95
C VAL A 102 14.92 2.91 4.54
N ILE A 103 14.41 3.87 3.79
CA ILE A 103 13.20 4.60 4.14
C ILE A 103 12.14 4.24 3.09
N PHE A 104 10.94 3.89 3.54
CA PHE A 104 9.88 3.36 2.67
C PHE A 104 8.57 4.09 2.99
N ASN A 105 8.01 4.79 2.01
CA ASN A 105 6.68 5.37 2.15
C ASN A 105 5.64 4.27 2.37
N GLY A 106 4.83 4.39 3.41
CA GLY A 106 3.89 3.36 3.89
C GLY A 106 2.66 3.14 3.01
N ASP A 107 2.68 3.63 1.78
CA ASP A 107 1.62 3.49 0.78
C ASP A 107 2.07 2.99 -0.59
N ILE A 108 3.34 2.62 -0.69
CA ILE A 108 3.93 2.10 -1.91
C ILE A 108 3.99 0.58 -1.87
N LEU A 109 3.40 -0.07 -2.89
CA LEU A 109 3.63 -1.49 -3.19
C LEU A 109 4.56 -1.61 -4.39
N THR A 110 5.58 -2.45 -4.29
CA THR A 110 6.59 -2.56 -5.35
C THR A 110 7.35 -3.88 -5.34
N ASP A 111 7.95 -4.21 -6.48
CA ASP A 111 8.97 -5.26 -6.64
C ASP A 111 10.40 -4.71 -6.80
N ILE A 112 10.63 -3.41 -6.52
CA ILE A 112 11.98 -2.81 -6.58
C ILE A 112 12.95 -3.62 -5.73
N ASN A 113 14.07 -4.04 -6.33
CA ASN A 113 15.09 -4.83 -5.65
C ASN A 113 15.89 -3.95 -4.68
N ILE A 114 15.51 -3.93 -3.41
CA ILE A 114 16.11 -3.08 -2.37
C ILE A 114 17.61 -3.38 -2.20
N SER A 115 18.02 -4.65 -2.29
CA SER A 115 19.43 -5.04 -2.20
C SER A 115 20.28 -4.37 -3.28
N LYS A 116 19.79 -4.25 -4.52
CA LYS A 116 20.48 -3.53 -5.60
C LYS A 116 20.59 -2.03 -5.32
N VAL A 117 19.54 -1.41 -4.76
CA VAL A 117 19.56 0.01 -4.40
C VAL A 117 20.61 0.27 -3.31
N VAL A 118 20.70 -0.61 -2.30
CA VAL A 118 21.70 -0.50 -1.23
C VAL A 118 23.13 -0.70 -1.76
N THR A 119 23.34 -1.67 -2.66
CA THR A 119 24.64 -1.85 -3.32
C THR A 119 25.01 -0.60 -4.11
N PHE A 120 24.10 -0.06 -4.93
CA PHE A 120 24.32 1.16 -5.69
C PHE A 120 24.66 2.36 -4.79
N HIS A 121 23.93 2.52 -3.68
CA HIS A 121 24.17 3.58 -2.69
C HIS A 121 25.62 3.54 -2.17
N ARG A 122 26.09 2.34 -1.79
CA ARG A 122 27.47 2.13 -1.31
C ARG A 122 28.51 2.35 -2.40
N GLU A 123 28.29 1.83 -3.60
CA GLU A 123 29.21 2.00 -4.74
C GLU A 123 29.38 3.46 -5.15
N LYS A 124 28.33 4.26 -5.04
CA LYS A 124 28.36 5.70 -5.33
C LYS A 124 28.93 6.55 -4.19
N GLY A 125 29.07 5.99 -2.99
CA GLY A 125 29.34 6.77 -1.78
C GLY A 125 28.27 7.85 -1.56
N ALA A 126 27.01 7.51 -1.82
CA ALA A 126 25.90 8.43 -1.74
C ALA A 126 25.51 8.69 -0.28
N SER A 127 25.11 9.92 0.05
CA SER A 127 24.43 10.21 1.33
C SER A 127 22.94 9.91 1.22
N VAL A 128 22.38 10.05 0.02
CA VAL A 128 20.98 9.73 -0.30
C VAL A 128 20.93 9.06 -1.67
N THR A 129 20.24 7.92 -1.74
CA THR A 129 19.83 7.31 -3.00
C THR A 129 18.31 7.30 -3.08
N LEU A 130 17.76 8.04 -4.05
CA LEU A 130 16.34 8.06 -4.35
C LEU A 130 16.03 6.97 -5.37
N THR A 131 15.06 6.11 -5.09
CA THR A 131 14.52 5.24 -6.15
C THR A 131 13.61 6.05 -7.06
N LEU A 132 13.76 5.83 -8.37
CA LEU A 132 13.00 6.51 -9.41
C LEU A 132 12.16 5.50 -10.19
N THR A 133 10.99 5.93 -10.63
CA THR A 133 10.16 5.21 -11.60
C THR A 133 9.68 6.17 -12.67
N GLU A 134 9.32 5.65 -13.83
CA GLU A 134 8.71 6.43 -14.90
C GLU A 134 7.19 6.35 -14.84
N VAL A 135 6.51 7.48 -15.03
CA VAL A 135 5.05 7.58 -15.11
C VAL A 135 4.65 8.43 -16.31
N GLU A 136 3.43 8.22 -16.82
CA GLU A 136 2.89 9.06 -17.90
C GLU A 136 2.56 10.48 -17.42
N ASP A 137 1.97 10.60 -16.23
CA ASP A 137 1.62 11.86 -15.59
C ASP A 137 2.41 12.05 -14.27
N PRO A 138 3.45 12.89 -14.25
CA PRO A 138 4.25 13.14 -13.06
C PRO A 138 3.69 14.26 -12.15
N THR A 139 2.60 14.94 -12.53
CA THR A 139 2.12 16.16 -11.85
C THR A 139 1.65 15.93 -10.40
N SER A 140 1.30 14.69 -10.07
CA SER A 140 0.91 14.28 -8.72
C SER A 140 2.09 13.91 -7.80
N PHE A 141 3.32 13.92 -8.33
CA PHE A 141 4.51 13.36 -7.67
C PHE A 141 5.69 14.35 -7.67
N GLY A 142 6.78 13.97 -6.99
CA GLY A 142 8.05 14.69 -7.06
C GLY A 142 8.84 14.31 -8.32
N LEU A 143 9.01 15.26 -9.24
CA LEU A 143 9.85 15.08 -10.43
C LEU A 143 11.33 15.21 -10.06
N ILE A 144 12.13 14.23 -10.48
CA ILE A 144 13.56 14.18 -10.19
C ILE A 144 14.34 14.32 -11.49
N LEU A 145 15.21 15.33 -11.54
CA LEU A 145 16.17 15.50 -12.62
C LEU A 145 17.52 14.97 -12.19
N THR A 146 18.17 14.23 -13.08
CA THR A 146 19.50 13.67 -12.86
C THR A 146 20.44 14.04 -14.00
N ASP A 147 21.74 14.09 -13.71
CA ASP A 147 22.78 14.15 -14.74
C ASP A 147 23.06 12.75 -15.34
N LYS A 148 23.98 12.68 -16.31
CA LYS A 148 24.36 11.43 -16.96
C LYS A 148 24.99 10.38 -16.02
N ALA A 149 25.50 10.80 -14.86
CA ALA A 149 26.08 9.91 -13.86
C ALA A 149 25.03 9.42 -12.83
N GLY A 150 23.78 9.88 -12.96
CA GLY A 150 22.68 9.60 -12.06
C GLY A 150 22.64 10.51 -10.83
N ARG A 151 23.47 11.56 -10.76
CA ARG A 151 23.45 12.50 -9.64
C ARG A 151 22.22 13.39 -9.76
N VAL A 152 21.49 13.56 -8.67
CA VAL A 152 20.31 14.42 -8.63
C VAL A 152 20.74 15.88 -8.76
N THR A 153 20.14 16.59 -9.72
CA THR A 153 20.41 18.00 -9.99
C THR A 153 19.26 18.90 -9.54
N LYS A 154 18.03 18.37 -9.52
CA LYS A 154 16.85 19.13 -9.10
C LYS A 154 15.75 18.22 -8.58
N PHE A 155 15.07 18.68 -7.54
CA PHE A 155 13.83 18.13 -7.01
C PHE A 155 12.70 19.12 -7.29
N ILE A 156 11.60 18.68 -7.90
CA ILE A 156 10.42 19.53 -8.16
C ILE A 156 9.19 18.80 -7.65
N GLU A 157 8.67 19.21 -6.49
CA GLU A 157 7.46 18.62 -5.90
C GLU A 157 6.20 19.07 -6.63
N LYS A 158 5.41 18.11 -7.14
CA LYS A 158 4.12 18.34 -7.80
C LYS A 158 4.20 19.43 -8.89
N PRO A 159 4.98 19.19 -9.95
CA PRO A 159 5.17 20.16 -11.01
C PRO A 159 3.86 20.45 -11.73
N SER A 160 3.68 21.70 -12.17
CA SER A 160 2.72 22.01 -13.23
C SER A 160 3.20 21.45 -14.58
N TRP A 161 2.29 21.25 -15.53
CA TRP A 161 2.60 20.64 -16.83
C TRP A 161 3.72 21.34 -17.61
N ASP A 162 3.86 22.66 -17.47
CA ASP A 162 4.94 23.45 -18.08
C ASP A 162 6.32 23.18 -17.49
N MET A 163 6.39 22.65 -16.26
CA MET A 163 7.64 22.28 -15.58
C MET A 163 8.07 20.82 -15.87
N VAL A 164 7.19 20.03 -16.50
CA VAL A 164 7.44 18.62 -16.79
C VAL A 164 8.45 18.49 -17.93
N THR A 165 9.70 18.21 -17.56
CA THR A 165 10.83 18.04 -18.49
C THR A 165 11.38 16.61 -18.51
N ALA A 166 10.88 15.75 -17.62
CA ALA A 166 11.19 14.34 -17.54
C ALA A 166 9.95 13.56 -17.07
N LYS A 167 10.00 12.22 -17.16
CA LYS A 167 8.96 11.32 -16.65
C LYS A 167 9.36 10.58 -15.38
N THR A 168 10.58 10.80 -14.91
CA THR A 168 11.16 10.15 -13.74
C THR A 168 10.72 10.85 -12.46
N ILE A 169 9.92 10.14 -11.68
CA ILE A 169 9.43 10.60 -10.38
C ILE A 169 10.14 9.89 -9.24
N ASN A 170 10.07 10.49 -8.06
CA ASN A 170 10.40 9.86 -6.80
C ASN A 170 9.44 8.69 -6.52
N ALA A 171 9.98 7.47 -6.37
CA ALA A 171 9.21 6.26 -6.09
C ALA A 171 8.96 6.02 -4.58
N GLY A 172 9.34 6.95 -3.70
CA GLY A 172 9.02 6.88 -2.27
C GLY A 172 9.81 5.80 -1.50
N ILE A 173 10.95 5.37 -2.05
CA ILE A 173 11.90 4.48 -1.37
C ILE A 173 13.29 5.10 -1.46
N TYR A 174 13.97 5.17 -0.33
CA TYR A 174 15.26 5.83 -0.20
C TYR A 174 16.24 4.91 0.51
N VAL A 175 17.52 5.00 0.17
CA VAL A 175 18.62 4.51 1.02
C VAL A 175 19.41 5.73 1.46
N VAL A 176 19.56 5.89 2.77
CA VAL A 176 20.13 7.10 3.37
C VAL A 176 21.18 6.77 4.41
N ASP A 177 22.23 7.58 4.46
CA ASP A 177 23.13 7.61 5.60
C ASP A 177 22.45 8.28 6.80
N PRO A 178 22.57 7.74 8.03
CA PRO A 178 21.87 8.29 9.20
C PRO A 178 22.26 9.74 9.54
N ASN A 179 23.47 10.17 9.18
CA ASN A 179 23.99 11.51 9.51
C ASN A 179 23.26 12.65 8.78
N ILE A 180 22.50 12.37 7.70
CA ILE A 180 21.71 13.41 7.02
C ILE A 180 20.64 14.00 7.94
N PHE A 181 20.25 13.27 8.99
CA PHE A 181 19.25 13.70 9.94
C PHE A 181 19.80 14.63 11.02
N ASP A 182 21.11 14.84 11.12
CA ASP A 182 21.72 15.73 12.12
C ASP A 182 21.21 17.17 12.02
N GLU A 183 20.82 17.59 10.81
CA GLU A 183 20.32 18.93 10.51
C GLU A 183 18.79 19.05 10.61
N VAL A 184 18.08 17.94 10.78
CA VAL A 184 16.61 17.95 10.88
C VAL A 184 16.23 18.37 12.30
N PRO A 185 15.46 19.47 12.47
CA PRO A 185 15.03 19.94 13.78
C PRO A 185 14.17 18.89 14.47
N ARG A 186 14.40 18.72 15.77
CA ARG A 186 13.71 17.69 16.55
C ARG A 186 12.31 18.17 16.96
N GLY A 187 11.29 17.38 16.65
CA GLY A 187 9.91 17.65 17.06
C GLY A 187 9.22 18.74 16.23
N GLU A 188 9.80 19.13 15.10
CA GLU A 188 9.23 20.08 14.15
C GLU A 188 8.79 19.38 12.87
N GLU A 189 7.82 19.97 12.18
CA GLU A 189 7.43 19.52 10.85
C GLU A 189 8.58 19.75 9.88
N HIS A 190 9.03 18.67 9.22
CA HIS A 190 10.10 18.75 8.24
C HIS A 190 9.89 17.73 7.11
N SER A 191 9.99 18.15 5.85
CA SER A 191 9.77 17.33 4.66
C SER A 191 11.08 16.97 3.95
N PHE A 192 11.20 15.72 3.52
CA PHE A 192 12.27 15.27 2.63
C PHE A 192 12.32 16.10 1.35
N GLU A 193 11.16 16.25 0.72
CA GLU A 193 10.95 16.78 -0.62
C GLU A 193 11.10 18.30 -0.69
N ARG A 194 10.69 19.00 0.38
CA ARG A 194 10.62 20.46 0.41
C ARG A 194 11.78 21.13 1.13
N GLU A 195 12.41 20.43 2.07
CA GLU A 195 13.39 21.04 2.97
C GLU A 195 14.71 20.25 2.98
N LEU A 196 14.67 18.98 3.42
CA LEU A 196 15.92 18.24 3.65
C LEU A 196 16.70 18.01 2.35
N TYR A 197 16.13 17.34 1.34
CA TYR A 197 16.86 17.03 0.11
C TYR A 197 17.30 18.27 -0.65
N PRO A 198 16.48 19.32 -0.82
CA PRO A 198 16.95 20.60 -1.37
C PRO A 198 18.16 21.17 -0.61
N SER A 199 18.13 21.19 0.73
CA SER A 199 19.25 21.70 1.53
C SER A 199 20.52 20.87 1.37
N LEU A 200 20.41 19.53 1.35
CA LEU A 200 21.56 18.65 1.15
C LEU A 200 22.15 18.81 -0.27
N LEU A 201 21.32 19.04 -1.29
CA LEU A 201 21.77 19.35 -2.65
C LEU A 201 22.55 20.68 -2.72
N GLU A 202 22.04 21.73 -2.08
CA GLU A 202 22.72 23.03 -1.98
C GLU A 202 24.09 22.93 -1.29
N LYS A 203 24.21 22.06 -0.29
CA LYS A 203 25.47 21.75 0.41
C LYS A 203 26.41 20.84 -0.39
N GLY A 204 26.00 20.39 -1.58
CA GLY A 204 26.82 19.57 -2.46
C GLY A 204 26.95 18.11 -2.03
N LEU A 205 26.10 17.62 -1.13
CA LEU A 205 26.14 16.21 -0.73
C LEU A 205 25.80 15.28 -1.89
N PRO A 206 26.38 14.07 -1.92
CA PRO A 206 26.17 13.12 -2.99
C PRO A 206 24.77 12.49 -2.92
N ILE A 207 23.82 13.05 -3.68
CA ILE A 207 22.49 12.50 -3.88
C ILE A 207 22.38 11.89 -5.27
N PHE A 208 21.93 10.63 -5.35
CA PHE A 208 21.81 9.90 -6.60
C PHE A 208 20.41 9.32 -6.81
N GLY A 209 19.98 9.25 -8.07
CA GLY A 209 18.78 8.54 -8.49
C GLY A 209 19.10 7.13 -8.98
N TYR A 210 18.37 6.14 -8.49
CA TYR A 210 18.37 4.77 -8.99
C TYR A 210 17.07 4.52 -9.77
N LEU A 211 17.15 4.48 -11.10
CA LEU A 211 15.99 4.17 -11.94
C LEU A 211 15.64 2.69 -11.89
N SER A 212 14.40 2.38 -11.56
CA SER A 212 13.85 1.03 -11.58
C SER A 212 12.70 0.92 -12.57
N HIS A 213 12.62 -0.24 -13.22
CA HIS A 213 11.50 -0.65 -14.09
C HIS A 213 10.66 -1.77 -13.44
N ALA A 214 10.90 -2.07 -12.16
CA ALA A 214 10.07 -3.00 -11.41
C ALA A 214 8.67 -2.42 -11.17
N TYR A 215 7.69 -3.29 -10.91
CA TYR A 215 6.32 -2.86 -10.57
C TYR A 215 6.34 -1.87 -9.41
N TRP A 216 5.52 -0.83 -9.50
CA TRP A 216 5.38 0.21 -8.47
C TRP A 216 3.98 0.83 -8.53
N ILE A 217 3.37 1.05 -7.37
CA ILE A 217 2.09 1.77 -7.27
C ILE A 217 1.94 2.46 -5.90
N ASP A 218 1.42 3.71 -5.90
CA ASP A 218 0.86 4.38 -4.71
C ASP A 218 -0.62 4.01 -4.58
N ILE A 219 -0.99 3.30 -3.51
CA ILE A 219 -2.38 2.90 -3.23
C ILE A 219 -3.21 4.01 -2.57
N GLY A 220 -2.85 5.27 -2.80
CA GLY A 220 -3.37 6.42 -2.06
C GLY A 220 -4.80 6.84 -2.35
N ASN A 221 -5.48 6.24 -3.32
CA ASN A 221 -6.88 6.52 -3.64
C ASN A 221 -7.63 5.24 -4.06
N PRO A 222 -8.97 5.23 -4.05
CA PRO A 222 -9.77 4.03 -4.33
C PRO A 222 -9.50 3.41 -5.71
N GLU A 223 -9.22 4.21 -6.73
CA GLU A 223 -8.94 3.68 -8.07
C GLU A 223 -7.63 2.90 -8.10
N LYS A 224 -6.55 3.48 -7.55
CA LYS A 224 -5.26 2.80 -7.41
C LYS A 224 -5.33 1.59 -6.48
N TYR A 225 -6.17 1.65 -5.45
CA TYR A 225 -6.44 0.53 -4.57
C TYR A 225 -7.19 -0.62 -5.27
N LYS A 226 -8.05 -0.35 -6.26
CA LYS A 226 -8.60 -1.41 -7.12
C LYS A 226 -7.54 -1.94 -8.10
N GLU A 227 -6.80 -1.04 -8.74
CA GLU A 227 -5.76 -1.37 -9.71
C GLU A 227 -4.73 -2.34 -9.12
N VAL A 228 -4.28 -2.11 -7.87
CA VAL A 228 -3.32 -3.00 -7.22
C VAL A 228 -3.87 -4.42 -7.02
N HIS A 229 -5.15 -4.59 -6.70
CA HIS A 229 -5.76 -5.93 -6.57
C HIS A 229 -5.82 -6.66 -7.90
N GLN A 230 -6.15 -5.94 -8.97
CA GLN A 230 -6.16 -6.53 -10.31
C GLN A 230 -4.73 -6.90 -10.75
N ALA A 231 -3.74 -6.03 -10.50
CA ALA A 231 -2.33 -6.31 -10.80
C ALA A 231 -1.81 -7.55 -10.04
N ILE A 232 -2.16 -7.69 -8.75
CA ILE A 232 -1.86 -8.88 -7.95
C ILE A 232 -2.46 -10.13 -8.60
N LEU A 233 -3.73 -10.08 -9.00
CA LEU A 233 -4.43 -11.20 -9.60
C LEU A 233 -3.98 -11.52 -11.04
N ARG A 234 -3.40 -10.54 -11.75
CA ARG A 234 -2.69 -10.74 -13.03
C ARG A 234 -1.27 -11.28 -12.84
N GLY A 235 -0.75 -11.27 -11.61
CA GLY A 235 0.63 -11.68 -11.31
C GLY A 235 1.69 -10.66 -11.71
N GLU A 236 1.31 -9.38 -11.85
CA GLU A 236 2.22 -8.28 -12.17
C GLU A 236 3.08 -7.85 -10.99
N VAL A 237 2.65 -8.18 -9.77
CA VAL A 237 3.38 -7.93 -8.53
C VAL A 237 3.40 -9.16 -7.65
N ALA A 238 4.57 -9.47 -7.09
CA ALA A 238 4.76 -10.67 -6.29
C ALA A 238 4.36 -10.45 -4.82
N VAL A 239 3.12 -10.76 -4.49
CA VAL A 239 2.63 -10.81 -3.09
C VAL A 239 2.19 -12.20 -2.68
N LYS A 240 2.31 -12.52 -1.40
CA LYS A 240 1.78 -13.76 -0.84
C LYS A 240 0.28 -13.60 -0.58
N ILE A 241 -0.50 -14.49 -1.20
CA ILE A 241 -1.96 -14.60 -1.05
C ILE A 241 -2.25 -15.82 -0.18
N SER A 242 -3.08 -15.65 0.85
CA SER A 242 -3.52 -16.74 1.73
C SER A 242 -4.51 -17.67 1.03
N GLY A 243 -4.53 -18.94 1.43
CA GLY A 243 -5.44 -19.95 0.89
C GLY A 243 -4.81 -20.86 -0.17
N THR A 244 -5.61 -21.77 -0.70
CA THR A 244 -5.19 -22.73 -1.72
C THR A 244 -5.55 -22.19 -3.09
N ARG A 245 -4.60 -22.23 -4.03
CA ARG A 245 -4.86 -21.87 -5.43
C ARG A 245 -5.53 -23.04 -6.14
N ILE A 246 -6.74 -22.82 -6.66
CA ILE A 246 -7.56 -23.82 -7.35
C ILE A 246 -7.51 -23.56 -8.85
N ASP A 247 -7.27 -24.61 -9.63
CA ASP A 247 -7.20 -24.61 -11.11
C ASP A 247 -6.27 -23.54 -11.71
N GLY A 248 -5.26 -23.09 -10.93
CA GLY A 248 -4.39 -21.98 -11.30
C GLY A 248 -5.11 -20.62 -11.41
N LYS A 249 -6.40 -20.56 -11.09
CA LYS A 249 -7.28 -19.45 -11.41
C LYS A 249 -7.61 -18.59 -10.21
N PHE A 250 -8.11 -19.17 -9.12
CA PHE A 250 -8.57 -18.42 -7.95
C PHE A 250 -8.00 -18.99 -6.65
N TRP A 251 -8.06 -18.21 -5.58
CA TRP A 251 -7.63 -18.59 -4.24
C TRP A 251 -8.83 -18.84 -3.35
N LEU A 252 -8.79 -19.94 -2.59
CA LEU A 252 -9.83 -20.32 -1.65
C LEU A 252 -9.25 -20.43 -0.24
N GLY A 253 -9.74 -19.60 0.67
CA GLY A 253 -9.39 -19.63 2.09
C GLY A 253 -9.91 -20.88 2.79
N ARG A 254 -9.37 -21.13 4.00
CA ARG A 254 -9.77 -22.27 4.82
C ARG A 254 -11.22 -22.17 5.26
N GLU A 255 -11.85 -23.33 5.46
CA GLU A 255 -13.25 -23.44 5.92
C GLU A 255 -14.27 -22.77 4.97
N THR A 256 -13.87 -22.47 3.73
CA THR A 256 -14.74 -21.95 2.68
C THR A 256 -15.12 -23.10 1.75
N HIS A 257 -16.42 -23.41 1.69
CA HIS A 257 -16.96 -24.50 0.87
C HIS A 257 -18.07 -23.94 -0.03
N PRO A 258 -17.74 -23.49 -1.25
CA PRO A 258 -18.72 -23.02 -2.21
C PRO A 258 -19.69 -24.14 -2.61
N ASP A 259 -20.96 -23.81 -2.87
CA ASP A 259 -21.87 -24.74 -3.51
C ASP A 259 -21.36 -25.14 -4.91
N PRO A 260 -21.55 -26.39 -5.38
CA PRO A 260 -21.08 -26.83 -6.70
C PRO A 260 -21.60 -26.01 -7.89
N SER A 261 -22.71 -25.28 -7.72
CA SER A 261 -23.28 -24.40 -8.75
C SER A 261 -22.60 -23.03 -8.85
N VAL A 262 -21.73 -22.66 -7.90
CA VAL A 262 -20.98 -21.40 -7.93
C VAL A 262 -20.00 -21.39 -9.11
N ARG A 263 -20.04 -20.33 -9.91
CA ARG A 263 -19.19 -20.20 -11.10
C ARG A 263 -18.06 -19.21 -10.86
N PHE A 264 -16.83 -19.71 -10.86
CA PHE A 264 -15.62 -18.89 -10.87
C PHE A 264 -15.17 -18.64 -12.31
N MET A 265 -15.45 -17.46 -12.84
CA MET A 265 -15.21 -17.09 -14.24
C MET A 265 -13.83 -16.46 -14.45
N GLY A 266 -13.22 -15.89 -13.41
CA GLY A 266 -11.96 -15.16 -13.49
C GLY A 266 -10.99 -15.37 -12.32
N PRO A 267 -9.80 -14.77 -12.38
CA PRO A 267 -8.91 -14.68 -11.23
C PRO A 267 -9.61 -13.96 -10.07
N SER A 268 -9.64 -14.59 -8.90
CA SER A 268 -10.33 -14.04 -7.73
C SER A 268 -9.72 -14.57 -6.42
N ILE A 269 -9.94 -13.85 -5.33
CA ILE A 269 -9.49 -14.25 -3.99
C ILE A 269 -10.73 -14.39 -3.11
N ILE A 270 -10.92 -15.57 -2.54
CA ILE A 270 -11.97 -15.82 -1.56
C ILE A 270 -11.33 -16.12 -0.21
N GLY A 271 -11.66 -15.31 0.80
CA GLY A 271 -11.12 -15.40 2.16
C GLY A 271 -11.54 -16.66 2.91
N GLU A 272 -11.16 -16.71 4.19
CA GLU A 272 -11.49 -17.80 5.09
C GLU A 272 -12.93 -17.72 5.59
N ARG A 273 -13.59 -18.87 5.79
CA ARG A 273 -14.95 -18.97 6.33
C ARG A 273 -15.99 -18.18 5.54
N VAL A 274 -15.81 -18.09 4.23
CA VAL A 274 -16.77 -17.43 3.33
C VAL A 274 -17.90 -18.40 2.98
N ARG A 275 -19.12 -17.88 2.90
CA ARG A 275 -20.29 -18.62 2.38
C ARG A 275 -20.68 -18.04 1.04
N LEU A 276 -20.81 -18.89 0.03
CA LEU A 276 -21.26 -18.54 -1.32
C LEU A 276 -22.53 -19.32 -1.63
N GLY A 277 -23.63 -18.61 -1.82
CA GLY A 277 -24.91 -19.19 -2.20
C GLY A 277 -24.91 -19.75 -3.62
N LYS A 278 -25.93 -20.56 -3.91
CA LYS A 278 -26.12 -21.26 -5.18
C LYS A 278 -26.15 -20.31 -6.36
N GLU A 279 -25.68 -20.78 -7.50
CA GLU A 279 -25.72 -20.07 -8.79
C GLU A 279 -25.11 -18.67 -8.78
N THR A 280 -24.27 -18.36 -7.79
CA THR A 280 -23.54 -17.10 -7.73
C THR A 280 -22.34 -17.12 -8.69
N GLU A 281 -22.17 -16.01 -9.41
CA GLU A 281 -21.07 -15.78 -10.34
C GLU A 281 -19.99 -14.91 -9.70
N ILE A 282 -18.76 -15.44 -9.67
CA ILE A 282 -17.56 -14.71 -9.29
C ILE A 282 -16.76 -14.46 -10.57
N LYS A 283 -16.82 -13.22 -11.08
CA LYS A 283 -16.15 -12.80 -12.32
C LYS A 283 -14.70 -12.38 -12.06
N ASP A 284 -14.13 -11.60 -12.96
CA ASP A 284 -12.72 -11.20 -12.89
C ASP A 284 -12.45 -10.25 -11.74
N TYR A 285 -11.32 -10.47 -11.09
CA TYR A 285 -10.73 -9.59 -10.08
C TYR A 285 -11.60 -9.33 -8.84
N VAL A 286 -12.48 -10.28 -8.52
CA VAL A 286 -13.26 -10.23 -7.27
C VAL A 286 -12.35 -10.63 -6.10
N VAL A 287 -12.40 -9.84 -5.03
CA VAL A 287 -11.67 -10.08 -3.79
C VAL A 287 -12.65 -10.06 -2.63
N VAL A 288 -12.84 -11.20 -1.99
CA VAL A 288 -13.76 -11.40 -0.87
C VAL A 288 -12.96 -11.65 0.40
N GLY A 289 -13.13 -10.80 1.41
CA GLY A 289 -12.51 -10.92 2.71
C GLY A 289 -13.08 -12.06 3.55
N ASP A 290 -12.44 -12.32 4.69
CA ASP A 290 -12.83 -13.41 5.57
C ASP A 290 -14.25 -13.22 6.13
N ARG A 291 -14.94 -14.33 6.43
CA ARG A 291 -16.25 -14.35 7.09
C ARG A 291 -17.35 -13.56 6.36
N VAL A 292 -17.18 -13.37 5.05
CA VAL A 292 -18.23 -12.80 4.20
C VAL A 292 -19.29 -13.86 3.89
N SER A 293 -20.54 -13.44 3.82
CA SER A 293 -21.66 -14.30 3.37
C SER A 293 -22.31 -13.69 2.15
N ILE A 294 -22.38 -14.44 1.05
CA ILE A 294 -22.99 -14.04 -0.21
C ILE A 294 -24.18 -14.96 -0.47
N GLY A 295 -25.34 -14.39 -0.74
CA GLY A 295 -26.58 -15.09 -1.06
C GLY A 295 -26.54 -15.85 -2.39
N GLU A 296 -27.70 -16.34 -2.78
CA GLU A 296 -27.90 -17.09 -4.03
C GLU A 296 -28.08 -16.14 -5.22
N HIS A 297 -27.78 -16.63 -6.42
CA HIS A 297 -27.96 -15.94 -7.69
C HIS A 297 -27.33 -14.53 -7.76
N CYS A 298 -26.18 -14.34 -7.09
CA CYS A 298 -25.46 -13.06 -7.12
C CYS A 298 -24.50 -12.98 -8.30
N SER A 299 -24.15 -11.77 -8.73
CA SER A 299 -23.10 -11.53 -9.74
C SER A 299 -22.11 -10.51 -9.21
N LEU A 300 -20.85 -10.92 -9.03
CA LEU A 300 -19.77 -10.07 -8.57
C LEU A 300 -18.73 -9.89 -9.67
N ASP A 301 -18.36 -8.64 -9.96
CA ASP A 301 -17.39 -8.30 -11.01
C ASP A 301 -16.47 -7.17 -10.54
N ARG A 302 -15.15 -7.39 -10.47
CA ARG A 302 -14.17 -6.42 -9.97
C ARG A 302 -14.53 -5.80 -8.61
N ALA A 303 -15.27 -6.54 -7.79
CA ALA A 303 -15.72 -6.09 -6.48
C ALA A 303 -14.70 -6.46 -5.40
N ILE A 304 -14.39 -5.49 -4.52
CA ILE A 304 -13.55 -5.72 -3.34
C ILE A 304 -14.45 -5.63 -2.11
N ILE A 305 -14.59 -6.74 -1.40
CA ILE A 305 -15.51 -6.88 -0.27
C ILE A 305 -14.68 -7.20 0.96
N TRP A 306 -14.68 -6.29 1.93
CA TRP A 306 -13.95 -6.51 3.16
C TRP A 306 -14.67 -7.49 4.09
N LYS A 307 -13.90 -7.96 5.05
CA LYS A 307 -14.27 -8.98 6.03
C LYS A 307 -15.61 -8.68 6.73
N GLY A 308 -16.37 -9.74 6.98
CA GLY A 308 -17.62 -9.70 7.78
C GLY A 308 -18.86 -9.21 7.05
N THR A 309 -18.71 -8.70 5.82
CA THR A 309 -19.82 -8.20 5.02
C THR A 309 -20.83 -9.29 4.65
N LYS A 310 -22.11 -8.95 4.64
CA LYS A 310 -23.23 -9.82 4.26
C LYS A 310 -23.90 -9.27 3.02
N ILE A 311 -24.10 -10.13 2.02
CA ILE A 311 -24.72 -9.81 0.74
C ILE A 311 -25.91 -10.76 0.57
N GLY A 312 -27.10 -10.19 0.37
CA GLY A 312 -28.36 -10.90 0.15
C GLY A 312 -28.43 -11.57 -1.21
N ASN A 313 -29.57 -12.18 -1.51
CA ASN A 313 -29.81 -12.90 -2.75
C ASN A 313 -30.00 -11.94 -3.92
N HIS A 314 -29.69 -12.38 -5.14
CA HIS A 314 -29.88 -11.61 -6.38
C HIS A 314 -29.16 -10.25 -6.40
N ALA A 315 -28.08 -10.10 -5.62
CA ALA A 315 -27.29 -8.88 -5.61
C ALA A 315 -26.32 -8.81 -6.80
N SER A 316 -26.10 -7.62 -7.33
CA SER A 316 -25.15 -7.35 -8.41
C SER A 316 -24.14 -6.30 -7.97
N LEU A 317 -22.85 -6.65 -7.95
CA LEU A 317 -21.77 -5.76 -7.53
C LEU A 317 -20.78 -5.61 -8.69
N SER A 318 -20.54 -4.37 -9.13
CA SER A 318 -19.63 -4.09 -10.25
C SER A 318 -18.66 -2.97 -9.90
N ASP A 319 -17.35 -3.29 -9.93
CA ASP A 319 -16.27 -2.32 -9.85
C ASP A 319 -16.39 -1.34 -8.66
N CYS A 320 -16.69 -1.93 -7.49
CA CYS A 320 -16.99 -1.23 -6.24
C CYS A 320 -16.18 -1.78 -5.07
N ILE A 321 -16.10 -1.01 -3.98
CA ILE A 321 -15.42 -1.40 -2.74
C ILE A 321 -16.40 -1.31 -1.57
N LEU A 322 -16.52 -2.39 -0.81
CA LEU A 322 -17.35 -2.47 0.38
C LEU A 322 -16.45 -2.64 1.60
N GLY A 323 -16.55 -1.71 2.56
CA GLY A 323 -15.87 -1.78 3.86
C GLY A 323 -16.28 -2.97 4.73
N HIS A 324 -15.75 -3.02 5.94
CA HIS A 324 -16.01 -4.09 6.90
C HIS A 324 -17.47 -4.14 7.33
N ASP A 325 -17.98 -5.34 7.58
CA ASP A 325 -19.27 -5.56 8.23
C ASP A 325 -20.47 -4.83 7.58
N CYS A 326 -20.40 -4.59 6.27
CA CYS A 326 -21.52 -4.03 5.51
C CYS A 326 -22.68 -5.04 5.41
N VAL A 327 -23.91 -4.54 5.24
CA VAL A 327 -25.10 -5.35 4.98
C VAL A 327 -25.75 -4.87 3.68
N ILE A 328 -25.65 -5.69 2.65
CA ILE A 328 -26.28 -5.48 1.35
C ILE A 328 -27.48 -6.42 1.30
N GLU A 329 -28.70 -5.89 1.36
CA GLU A 329 -29.92 -6.71 1.33
C GLU A 329 -30.21 -7.28 -0.07
N ASP A 330 -31.26 -8.09 -0.20
CA ASP A 330 -31.62 -8.77 -1.45
C ASP A 330 -31.87 -7.78 -2.60
N GLU A 331 -31.62 -8.24 -3.84
CA GLU A 331 -31.95 -7.50 -5.08
C GLU A 331 -31.29 -6.11 -5.16
N VAL A 332 -30.17 -5.91 -4.46
CA VAL A 332 -29.39 -4.67 -4.52
C VAL A 332 -28.42 -4.68 -5.70
N ALA A 333 -28.31 -3.55 -6.39
CA ALA A 333 -27.28 -3.30 -7.40
C ALA A 333 -26.33 -2.19 -6.94
N ILE A 334 -25.03 -2.47 -6.89
CA ILE A 334 -23.98 -1.48 -6.64
C ILE A 334 -23.15 -1.33 -7.91
N ASP A 335 -23.22 -0.14 -8.50
CA ASP A 335 -22.55 0.19 -9.75
C ASP A 335 -21.09 0.64 -9.54
N ARG A 336 -20.40 0.83 -10.67
CA ARG A 336 -18.99 1.23 -10.74
C ARG A 336 -18.70 2.46 -9.90
N GLY A 337 -17.55 2.44 -9.23
CA GLY A 337 -16.99 3.60 -8.52
C GLY A 337 -17.56 3.83 -7.13
N VAL A 338 -18.59 3.07 -6.72
CA VAL A 338 -19.14 3.15 -5.37
C VAL A 338 -18.15 2.60 -4.35
N VAL A 339 -17.93 3.37 -3.28
CA VAL A 339 -17.12 2.98 -2.13
C VAL A 339 -17.97 3.13 -0.87
N LEU A 340 -18.25 2.02 -0.19
CA LEU A 340 -19.02 2.02 1.05
C LEU A 340 -18.10 1.96 2.27
N ALA A 341 -18.42 2.78 3.28
CA ALA A 341 -17.76 2.76 4.59
C ALA A 341 -18.08 1.48 5.37
N ASP A 342 -17.29 1.18 6.39
CA ASP A 342 -17.57 0.10 7.33
C ASP A 342 -18.98 0.23 7.94
N GLY A 343 -19.70 -0.89 8.05
CA GLY A 343 -21.03 -0.96 8.65
C GLY A 343 -22.16 -0.37 7.82
N SER A 344 -21.93 -0.03 6.55
CA SER A 344 -22.98 0.50 5.66
C SER A 344 -24.09 -0.52 5.43
N VAL A 345 -25.35 -0.06 5.43
CA VAL A 345 -26.53 -0.89 5.17
C VAL A 345 -27.26 -0.40 3.93
N ILE A 346 -27.36 -1.22 2.89
CA ILE A 346 -28.11 -0.93 1.67
C ILE A 346 -29.37 -1.79 1.63
N LYS A 347 -30.52 -1.13 1.51
CA LYS A 347 -31.84 -1.76 1.62
C LYS A 347 -32.27 -2.50 0.36
N LYS A 348 -33.12 -3.49 0.54
CA LYS A 348 -33.63 -4.37 -0.52
C LYS A 348 -34.11 -3.58 -1.74
N GLY A 349 -33.76 -4.05 -2.94
CA GLY A 349 -34.20 -3.47 -4.22
C GLY A 349 -33.58 -2.11 -4.55
N THR A 350 -32.55 -1.68 -3.81
CA THR A 350 -31.87 -0.40 -4.04
C THR A 350 -30.82 -0.52 -5.14
N ARG A 351 -30.69 0.51 -5.97
CA ARG A 351 -29.55 0.71 -6.86
C ARG A 351 -28.70 1.88 -6.38
N VAL A 352 -27.40 1.68 -6.25
CA VAL A 352 -26.43 2.71 -5.81
C VAL A 352 -25.46 3.00 -6.96
N THR A 353 -25.34 4.27 -7.33
CA THR A 353 -24.47 4.80 -8.38
C THR A 353 -23.51 5.84 -7.81
N SER A 354 -22.30 5.96 -8.40
CA SER A 354 -21.25 6.91 -7.98
C SER A 354 -21.58 8.37 -8.24
#